data_AF-A0A813BA77-F1
#
_entry.id   AF-A0A813BA77-F1
#
_cell.length_a   1.000
_cell.length_b   1.000
_cell.length_c   1.000
_cell.angle_alpha   90.00
_cell.angle_beta   90.00
_cell.angle_gamma   90.00
#
_symmetry.space_group_name_H-M   'P 1'
#
loop_
_entity.id
_entity.type
_entity.pdbx_description
1 polymer ?
#
loop_
_entity_poly.entity_id
_entity_poly.type
_entity_poly.pdbx_seq_one_letter_code
_entity_poly.pdbx_strand_id
1 'polypeptide(L)'
;MLAELIWWARRKRTAFLGVKHVSADGALEDHPHDFEMPDFIAGEEVRLRRLEKQRLAGDLARPTKSATSRSTEVVAQRLTQPQKVIDAAAELRKANTQAELCRIQRRLADVESASSDAKAGLGPKLLHVNKWVKAQAEEQR
;
A
#
# COMPACT_ATOMS: atom_id res chain seq x y z
N MET A 1 -42.91 -8.77 15.02
CA MET A 1 -41.57 -8.14 15.05
C MET A 1 -40.70 -8.43 13.84
N LEU A 2 -40.68 -9.64 13.25
CA LEU A 2 -39.89 -9.92 12.03
C LEU A 2 -40.42 -9.22 10.76
N ALA A 3 -41.73 -9.05 10.62
CA ALA A 3 -42.35 -8.37 9.47
C ALA A 3 -41.97 -6.89 9.38
N GLU A 4 -41.86 -6.20 10.52
CA GLU A 4 -41.42 -4.80 10.61
C GLU A 4 -39.97 -4.65 10.15
N LEU A 5 -39.06 -5.54 10.56
CA LEU A 5 -37.65 -5.55 10.16
C LEU A 5 -37.46 -5.82 8.67
N ILE A 6 -38.22 -6.77 8.10
CA ILE A 6 -38.19 -7.08 6.67
C ILE A 6 -38.74 -5.90 5.86
N TRP A 7 -39.82 -5.27 6.34
CA TRP A 7 -40.39 -4.08 5.72
C TRP A 7 -39.42 -2.89 5.79
N TRP A 8 -38.73 -2.70 6.92
CA TRP A 8 -37.71 -1.65 7.08
C TRP A 8 -36.47 -1.89 6.21
N ALA A 9 -35.99 -3.14 6.11
CA ALA A 9 -34.88 -3.50 5.23
C ALA A 9 -35.24 -3.34 3.74
N ARG A 10 -36.48 -3.69 3.36
CA ARG A 10 -37.00 -3.49 2.00
C ARG A 10 -37.18 -2.00 1.69
N ARG A 11 -37.67 -1.21 2.66
CA ARG A 11 -37.85 0.24 2.54
C ARG A 11 -36.53 0.99 2.42
N LYS A 12 -35.50 0.59 3.17
CA LYS A 12 -34.14 1.16 3.04
C LYS A 12 -33.50 0.84 1.70
N ARG A 13 -33.78 -0.33 1.10
CA ARG A 13 -33.39 -0.65 -0.28
C ARG A 13 -34.07 0.27 -1.30
N THR A 14 -35.33 0.61 -1.09
CA THR A 14 -36.10 1.50 -2.00
C THR A 14 -35.91 2.99 -1.73
N ALA A 15 -35.19 3.38 -0.67
CA ALA A 15 -34.95 4.77 -0.30
C ALA A 15 -33.63 5.34 -0.84
N PHE A 16 -32.89 4.57 -1.64
CA PHE A 16 -31.92 5.15 -2.57
C PHE A 16 -32.72 5.77 -3.71
N LEU A 17 -32.83 7.11 -3.71
CA LEU A 17 -33.25 7.85 -4.88
C LEU A 17 -32.43 7.33 -6.07
N GLY A 18 -33.11 6.72 -7.05
CA GLY A 18 -32.45 6.10 -8.20
C GLY A 18 -31.50 7.11 -8.85
N VAL A 19 -30.23 6.74 -8.93
CA VAL A 19 -29.21 7.56 -9.59
C VAL A 19 -29.43 7.43 -11.09
N LYS A 20 -29.69 8.56 -11.76
CA LYS A 20 -29.77 8.64 -13.23
C LYS A 20 -28.49 9.27 -13.76
N HIS A 21 -27.89 8.64 -14.74
CA HIS A 21 -26.76 9.18 -15.49
C HIS A 21 -27.29 10.07 -16.59
N VAL A 22 -26.74 11.27 -16.73
CA VAL A 22 -27.02 12.16 -17.85
C VAL A 22 -25.90 11.99 -18.87
N SER A 23 -26.22 11.43 -20.03
CA SER A 23 -25.27 11.31 -21.15
C SER A 23 -25.00 12.67 -21.77
N ALA A 24 -23.90 12.82 -22.52
CA ALA A 24 -23.52 14.09 -23.14
C ALA A 24 -24.60 14.67 -24.08
N ASP A 25 -25.46 13.79 -24.61
CA ASP A 25 -26.60 14.14 -25.47
C ASP A 25 -27.89 14.51 -24.69
N GLY A 26 -27.82 14.56 -23.35
CA GLY A 26 -28.94 14.87 -22.47
C GLY A 26 -29.89 13.70 -22.19
N ALA A 27 -29.59 12.51 -22.71
CA ALA A 27 -30.34 11.29 -22.40
C ALA A 27 -30.12 10.87 -20.93
N LEU A 28 -31.18 10.34 -20.31
CA LEU A 28 -31.17 9.85 -18.93
C LEU A 28 -31.13 8.32 -18.91
N GLU A 29 -30.09 7.76 -18.35
CA GLU A 29 -29.93 6.31 -18.16
C GLU A 29 -30.04 5.95 -16.68
N ASP A 30 -30.83 4.95 -16.33
CA ASP A 30 -30.92 4.46 -14.96
C ASP A 30 -29.64 3.70 -14.59
N HIS A 31 -29.13 3.90 -13.37
CA HIS A 31 -27.95 3.19 -12.91
C HIS A 31 -28.23 1.67 -12.83
N PRO A 32 -27.42 0.81 -13.46
CA PRO A 32 -27.61 -0.63 -13.41
C PRO A 32 -27.46 -1.14 -11.96
N HIS A 33 -28.43 -1.92 -11.50
CA HIS A 33 -28.47 -2.44 -10.12
C HIS A 33 -27.72 -3.76 -9.92
N ASP A 34 -27.32 -4.42 -11.01
CA ASP A 34 -26.69 -5.75 -11.01
C ASP A 34 -25.18 -5.65 -11.29
N PHE A 35 -24.46 -4.87 -10.47
CA PHE A 35 -23.00 -4.79 -10.53
C PHE A 35 -22.39 -5.62 -9.39
N GLU A 36 -21.56 -6.61 -9.72
CA GLU A 36 -20.77 -7.33 -8.73
C GLU A 36 -19.79 -6.36 -8.07
N MET A 37 -19.81 -6.29 -6.75
CA MET A 37 -18.95 -5.38 -6.00
C MET A 37 -17.49 -5.74 -6.28
N PRO A 38 -16.65 -4.81 -6.78
CA PRO A 38 -15.26 -5.09 -7.03
C PRO A 38 -14.53 -5.54 -5.75
N ASP A 39 -13.62 -6.51 -5.90
CA ASP A 39 -12.88 -7.11 -4.78
C ASP A 39 -12.13 -6.09 -3.91
N PHE A 40 -11.66 -5.00 -4.51
CA PHE A 40 -10.96 -3.94 -3.76
C PHE A 40 -11.90 -3.22 -2.78
N ILE A 41 -13.19 -3.05 -3.12
CA ILE A 41 -14.17 -2.43 -2.22
C ILE A 41 -14.47 -3.39 -1.08
N ALA A 42 -14.69 -4.68 -1.37
CA ALA A 42 -14.90 -5.69 -0.34
C ALA A 42 -13.70 -5.81 0.61
N GLY A 43 -12.48 -5.76 0.07
CA GLY A 43 -11.24 -5.74 0.85
C GLY A 43 -11.11 -4.49 1.72
N GLU A 44 -11.49 -3.33 1.18
CA GLU A 44 -11.44 -2.06 1.92
C GLU A 44 -12.48 -2.04 3.06
N GLU A 45 -13.69 -2.57 2.87
CA GLU A 45 -14.67 -2.71 3.94
C GLU A 45 -14.14 -3.53 5.12
N VAL A 46 -13.48 -4.66 4.86
CA VAL A 46 -12.89 -5.51 5.89
C VAL A 46 -11.79 -4.76 6.65
N ARG A 47 -10.95 -4.03 5.92
CA ARG A 47 -9.89 -3.19 6.48
C ARG A 47 -10.46 -2.08 7.37
N LEU A 48 -11.49 -1.38 6.92
CA LEU A 48 -12.16 -0.31 7.68
C LEU A 48 -12.81 -0.84 8.96
N ARG A 49 -13.51 -1.98 8.89
CA ARG A 49 -14.07 -2.64 10.07
C ARG A 49 -12.99 -3.03 11.08
N ARG A 50 -11.82 -3.47 10.61
CA ARG A 50 -10.69 -3.78 11.49
C ARG A 50 -10.15 -2.53 12.18
N LEU A 51 -9.97 -1.44 11.45
CA LEU A 51 -9.51 -0.16 11.98
C LEU A 51 -10.50 0.43 12.99
N GLU A 52 -11.80 0.29 12.72
CA GLU A 52 -12.85 0.73 13.65
C GLU A 52 -12.83 -0.05 14.96
N LYS A 53 -12.67 -1.39 14.89
CA LYS A 53 -12.46 -2.22 16.09
C LYS A 53 -11.22 -1.81 16.87
N GLN A 54 -10.10 -1.56 16.18
CA GLN A 54 -8.87 -1.08 16.82
C GLN A 54 -9.04 0.31 17.43
N ARG A 55 -9.83 1.19 16.81
CA ARG A 55 -10.16 2.51 17.35
C ARG A 55 -10.97 2.40 18.64
N LEU A 56 -11.99 1.54 18.65
CA LEU A 56 -12.82 1.29 19.82
C LEU A 56 -12.04 0.63 20.96
N ALA A 57 -11.11 -0.26 20.64
CA ALA A 57 -10.20 -0.89 21.60
C ALA A 57 -9.15 0.08 22.18
N GLY A 58 -8.95 1.25 21.56
CA GLY A 58 -7.90 2.19 21.95
C GLY A 58 -6.49 1.80 21.49
N ASP A 59 -6.34 0.65 20.82
CA ASP A 59 -5.07 0.13 20.29
C ASP A 59 -4.63 0.83 19.00
N LEU A 60 -5.48 1.67 18.41
CA LEU A 60 -5.14 2.38 17.19
C LEU A 60 -4.06 3.43 17.48
N ALA A 61 -2.82 3.10 17.10
CA ALA A 61 -1.68 4.01 17.23
C ALA A 61 -2.04 5.38 16.63
N ARG A 62 -2.01 6.42 17.48
CA ARG A 62 -2.28 7.78 17.04
C ARG A 62 -1.29 8.13 15.93
N PRO A 63 -1.74 8.67 14.79
CA PRO A 63 -0.82 9.10 13.74
C PRO A 63 0.14 10.14 14.32
N THR A 64 1.37 9.73 14.55
CA THR A 64 2.44 10.60 15.05
C THR A 64 2.93 11.45 13.88
N LYS A 65 2.44 12.68 13.81
CA LYS A 65 3.09 13.72 13.01
C LYS A 65 4.40 14.08 13.71
N SER A 66 5.44 13.26 13.55
CA SER A 66 6.77 13.63 14.04
C SER A 66 7.33 14.72 13.11
N ALA A 67 7.03 15.98 13.43
CA ALA A 67 7.64 17.15 12.79
C ALA A 67 9.18 17.02 12.77
N THR A 68 9.75 16.35 13.76
CA THR A 68 11.18 16.03 13.87
C THR A 68 11.69 15.10 12.76
N SER A 69 10.94 14.08 12.33
CA SER A 69 11.39 13.17 11.26
C SER A 69 11.37 13.82 9.88
N ARG A 70 10.57 14.89 9.74
CA ARG A 70 10.39 15.66 8.50
C ARG A 70 11.00 17.07 8.57
N SER A 71 11.73 17.41 9.64
CA SER A 71 12.38 18.71 9.71
C SER A 71 13.50 18.75 8.66
N THR A 72 13.67 19.90 8.03
CA THR A 72 14.73 20.11 7.04
C THR A 72 16.11 19.83 7.62
N GLU A 73 16.30 20.07 8.91
CA GLU A 73 17.52 19.76 9.66
C GLU A 73 17.81 18.26 9.74
N VAL A 74 16.80 17.42 10.04
CA VAL A 74 17.00 15.96 10.11
C VAL A 74 17.28 15.38 8.71
N VAL A 75 16.64 15.93 7.67
CA VAL A 75 16.93 15.57 6.28
C VAL A 75 18.36 15.99 5.92
N ALA A 76 18.77 17.22 6.24
CA ALA A 76 20.12 17.72 5.98
C ALA A 76 21.19 16.92 6.72
N GLN A 77 20.93 16.53 7.97
CA GLN A 77 21.82 15.66 8.75
C GLN A 77 21.99 14.30 8.08
N ARG A 78 20.90 13.70 7.58
CA ARG A 78 20.96 12.41 6.86
C ARG A 78 21.73 12.53 5.55
N LEU A 79 21.56 13.63 4.81
CA LEU A 79 22.27 13.87 3.56
C LEU A 79 23.76 14.17 3.76
N THR A 80 24.13 14.74 4.91
CA THR A 80 25.53 14.99 5.27
C THR A 80 26.28 13.70 5.59
N GLN A 81 25.59 12.66 6.06
CA GLN A 81 26.22 11.38 6.35
C GLN A 81 26.56 10.61 5.06
N PRO A 82 27.73 9.95 5.01
CA PRO A 82 28.09 9.14 3.84
C PRO A 82 27.08 8.00 3.67
N GLN A 83 26.61 7.81 2.45
CA GLN A 83 25.69 6.72 2.14
C GLN A 83 26.32 5.37 2.46
N LYS A 84 25.52 4.49 3.07
CA LYS A 84 25.91 3.10 3.24
C LYS A 84 25.94 2.44 1.87
N VAL A 85 27.12 2.07 1.43
CA VAL A 85 27.33 1.33 0.18
C VAL A 85 27.24 -0.16 0.47
N ILE A 86 26.37 -0.87 -0.25
CA ILE A 86 26.17 -2.31 -0.12
C ILE A 86 26.55 -2.96 -1.43
N ASP A 87 27.51 -3.89 -1.41
CA ASP A 87 27.80 -4.73 -2.57
C ASP A 87 26.82 -5.91 -2.61
N ALA A 88 25.89 -5.87 -3.56
CA ALA A 88 24.86 -6.88 -3.72
C ALA A 88 25.46 -8.27 -4.04
N ALA A 89 26.53 -8.32 -4.82
CA ALA A 89 27.19 -9.57 -5.15
C ALA A 89 27.89 -10.18 -3.93
N ALA A 90 28.51 -9.34 -3.10
CA ALA A 90 29.13 -9.81 -1.86
C ALA A 90 28.10 -10.34 -0.85
N GLU A 91 26.94 -9.68 -0.71
CA GLU A 91 25.86 -10.15 0.16
C GLU A 91 25.29 -11.49 -0.30
N LEU A 92 25.13 -11.70 -1.61
CA LEU A 92 24.64 -12.97 -2.15
C LEU A 92 25.63 -14.12 -1.94
N ARG A 93 26.94 -13.85 -1.97
CA ARG A 93 27.98 -14.87 -1.68
C ARG A 93 28.00 -15.33 -0.22
N LYS A 94 27.45 -14.54 0.71
CA LYS A 94 27.36 -14.92 2.13
C LYS A 94 26.27 -15.96 2.41
N ALA A 95 25.36 -16.18 1.46
CA ALA A 95 24.30 -17.15 1.61
C ALA A 95 24.88 -18.58 1.59
N ASN A 96 24.70 -19.32 2.68
CA ASN A 96 25.16 -20.70 2.77
C ASN A 96 24.03 -21.70 2.45
N THR A 97 22.78 -21.22 2.43
CA THR A 97 21.60 -22.03 2.11
C THR A 97 20.72 -21.34 1.05
N GLN A 98 19.95 -22.15 0.31
CA GLN A 98 19.02 -21.64 -0.69
C GLN A 98 17.95 -20.70 -0.08
N ALA A 99 17.51 -20.99 1.14
CA ALA A 99 16.53 -20.15 1.84
C ALA A 99 17.11 -18.77 2.20
N GLU A 100 18.37 -18.72 2.63
CA GLU A 100 19.09 -17.45 2.87
C GLU A 100 19.29 -16.66 1.58
N LEU A 101 19.64 -17.35 0.49
CA LEU A 101 19.81 -16.73 -0.82
C LEU A 101 18.51 -16.05 -1.28
N CYS A 102 17.37 -16.73 -1.19
CA CYS A 102 16.08 -16.14 -1.53
C CYS A 102 15.71 -14.95 -0.62
N ARG A 103 16.02 -15.02 0.68
CA ARG A 103 15.78 -13.90 1.62
C ARG A 103 16.66 -12.69 1.29
N ILE A 104 17.93 -12.91 0.99
CA ILE A 104 18.88 -11.85 0.62
C ILE A 104 18.48 -11.24 -0.73
N GLN A 105 18.07 -12.05 -1.72
CA GLN A 105 17.56 -11.56 -3.00
C GLN A 105 16.35 -10.66 -2.83
N ARG A 106 15.33 -11.08 -2.05
CA ARG A 106 14.16 -10.24 -1.74
C ARG A 106 14.56 -8.93 -1.09
N ARG A 107 15.40 -9.00 -0.05
CA ARG A 107 15.88 -7.81 0.65
C ARG A 107 16.63 -6.84 -0.26
N LEU A 108 17.47 -7.35 -1.17
CA LEU A 108 18.20 -6.52 -2.12
C LEU A 108 17.27 -5.92 -3.19
N ALA A 109 16.24 -6.66 -3.62
CA ALA A 109 15.21 -6.16 -4.51
C ALA A 109 14.40 -5.02 -3.87
N ASP A 110 14.01 -5.17 -2.60
CA ASP A 110 13.31 -4.10 -1.84
C ASP A 110 14.16 -2.82 -1.77
N VAL A 111 15.47 -2.97 -1.53
CA VAL A 111 16.42 -1.85 -1.49
C VAL A 111 16.61 -1.22 -2.88
N GLU A 112 16.62 -2.02 -3.95
CA GLU A 112 16.70 -1.50 -5.32
C GLU A 112 15.42 -0.76 -5.72
N SER A 113 14.25 -1.27 -5.34
CA SER A 113 12.96 -0.60 -5.54
C SER A 113 12.93 0.76 -4.82
N ALA A 114 13.49 0.82 -3.61
CA ALA A 114 13.69 2.07 -2.87
C ALA A 114 14.88 2.91 -3.37
N SER A 115 15.66 2.45 -4.36
CA SER A 115 16.86 3.17 -4.83
C SER A 115 16.57 4.46 -5.61
N SER A 116 15.30 4.72 -5.96
CA SER A 116 14.88 6.08 -6.36
C SER A 116 15.29 7.11 -5.31
N ASP A 117 15.17 6.74 -4.03
CA ASP A 117 15.51 7.59 -2.90
C ASP A 117 17.02 7.63 -2.66
N ALA A 118 17.73 6.55 -3.04
CA ALA A 118 19.20 6.51 -3.01
C ALA A 118 19.82 7.51 -4.00
N LYS A 119 19.21 7.74 -5.18
CA LYS A 119 19.62 8.82 -6.09
C LYS A 119 19.47 10.20 -5.46
N ALA A 120 18.47 10.37 -4.59
CA ALA A 120 18.21 11.59 -3.84
C ALA A 120 19.04 11.71 -2.55
N GLY A 121 19.99 10.80 -2.28
CA GLY A 121 20.81 10.87 -1.08
C GLY A 121 20.23 10.11 0.12
N LEU A 122 18.98 9.66 0.08
CA LEU A 122 18.17 9.30 1.24
C LEU A 122 18.16 7.80 1.59
N GLY A 123 18.99 6.99 0.91
CA GLY A 123 19.03 5.54 1.09
C GLY A 123 20.39 4.91 0.79
N PRO A 124 20.56 3.62 1.13
CA PRO A 124 21.77 2.88 0.84
C PRO A 124 21.96 2.71 -0.67
N LYS A 125 23.21 2.84 -1.14
CA LYS A 125 23.56 2.65 -2.54
C LYS A 125 23.98 1.21 -2.79
N LEU A 126 23.28 0.53 -3.69
CA LEU A 126 23.67 -0.80 -4.13
C LEU A 126 24.74 -0.73 -5.22
N LEU A 127 25.81 -1.51 -5.07
CA LEU A 127 26.81 -1.77 -6.09
C LEU A 127 26.67 -3.21 -6.61
N HIS A 128 27.09 -3.44 -7.86
CA HIS A 128 27.14 -4.77 -8.50
C HIS A 128 25.81 -5.55 -8.42
N VAL A 129 24.70 -4.87 -8.74
CA VAL A 129 23.37 -5.50 -8.74
C VAL A 129 23.27 -6.54 -9.86
N ASN A 130 23.04 -7.78 -9.48
CA ASN A 130 22.88 -8.90 -10.41
C ASN A 130 21.53 -8.85 -11.14
N LYS A 131 21.47 -9.48 -12.33
CA LYS A 131 20.27 -9.55 -13.18
C LYS A 131 19.02 -10.09 -12.48
N TRP A 132 19.19 -11.05 -11.57
CA TRP A 132 18.08 -11.67 -10.86
C TRP A 132 17.47 -10.75 -9.81
N VAL A 133 18.28 -9.91 -9.17
CA VAL A 133 17.78 -8.92 -8.20
C VAL A 133 16.96 -7.85 -8.92
N LYS A 134 17.41 -7.41 -10.10
CA LYS A 134 16.66 -6.47 -10.95
C LYS A 134 15.32 -7.02 -11.42
N ALA A 135 15.33 -8.24 -11.96
CA ALA A 135 14.10 -8.90 -12.42
C ALA A 135 13.09 -9.04 -11.27
N GLN A 136 13.58 -9.35 -10.07
CA GLN A 136 12.73 -9.48 -8.90
C GLN A 136 12.21 -8.13 -8.37
N ALA A 137 12.99 -7.06 -8.48
CA ALA A 137 12.53 -5.71 -8.15
C ALA A 137 11.48 -5.19 -9.15
N GLU A 138 11.61 -5.54 -10.43
CA GLU A 138 10.62 -5.24 -11.47
C GLU A 138 9.30 -5.99 -11.24
N GLU A 139 9.34 -7.26 -10.83
CA GLU A 139 8.15 -8.07 -10.52
C GLU A 139 7.39 -7.56 -9.27
N GLN A 140 8.06 -6.85 -8.37
CA GLN A 140 7.48 -6.31 -7.14
C GLN A 140 6.84 -4.92 -7.29
N ARG A 141 6.98 -4.28 -8.46
CA ARG A 141 6.36 -2.98 -8.78
C ARG A 141 4.95 -3.14 -9.31
#